data_AF-A0A317NCQ5-F1
#
_entry.id   AF-A0A317NCQ5-F1
#
_cell.length_a   1.000
_cell.length_b   1.000
_cell.length_c   1.000
_cell.angle_alpha   90.00
_cell.angle_beta   90.00
_cell.angle_gamma   90.00
#
_symmetry.space_group_name_H-M   'P 1'
#
loop_
_entity.id
_entity.type
_entity.pdbx_description
1 polymer ?
#
loop_
_entity_poly.entity_id
_entity_poly.type
_entity_poly.pdbx_seq_one_letter_code
_entity_poly.pdbx_strand_id
1 'polypeptide(L)'
;MPRLAATVSQLQDAVAHATSPAAHLPTARYAPHRPERTLLYSLVQAHYPDFIARLEAEDRPLPEYVREEFETYLRCGVLEHGFLRVVCEHCRAERLVAYSCKKRGLCPSCGARRMAESARHLVDEVFGPRPVRQWVLSFPYPLRFLFASKPEAIGPVLGIVHRVIAGWLADQAGVPRDTAQCGAVTLIQRFGSALNLNVHFHMLWLDGVYDANVEPPRRKPRLRRARAPTSAQLTQVANTIAHRVCRHLSRRGWLEGEDESVFLSDSAGSDDGMDGLRMSSMTYRIATGRDAGRKVVTLQTLPGDAGSLEGDAGKVGGFSLHAGVAAEAHESHKLEKLCRYITRPAISEQRLSISPQGRVRYQLKTPWRNGTTHVEWDAVDFIAKLAALVP
;
A
#
# COMPACT_ATOMS: atom_id res chain seq x y z
N MET A 1 -14.18 19.81 29.39
CA MET A 1 -12.84 20.38 29.08
C MET A 1 -13.03 21.35 27.92
N PRO A 2 -12.67 22.64 28.04
CA PRO A 2 -12.96 23.62 27.00
C PRO A 2 -12.12 23.33 25.75
N ARG A 3 -12.78 23.37 24.58
CA ARG A 3 -12.19 23.15 23.26
C ARG A 3 -11.18 24.26 22.95
N LEU A 4 -9.90 23.91 22.83
CA LEU A 4 -8.90 24.76 22.19
C LEU A 4 -8.91 24.47 20.69
N ALA A 5 -9.60 25.31 19.91
CA ALA A 5 -9.44 25.34 18.47
C ALA A 5 -8.04 25.90 18.17
N ALA A 6 -7.13 25.07 17.66
CA ALA A 6 -5.80 25.53 17.33
C ALA A 6 -5.84 26.45 16.10
N THR A 7 -5.37 27.69 16.25
CA THR A 7 -5.27 28.66 15.15
C THR A 7 -4.15 28.30 14.17
N VAL A 8 -4.26 28.72 12.91
CA VAL A 8 -3.26 28.53 11.83
C VAL A 8 -1.82 28.88 12.25
N SER A 9 -1.65 29.83 13.16
CA SER A 9 -0.35 30.21 13.74
C SER A 9 0.32 29.09 14.55
N GLN A 10 -0.46 28.25 15.25
CA GLN A 10 0.07 27.16 16.08
C GLN A 10 0.52 25.94 15.25
N LEU A 11 0.02 25.80 14.02
CA LEU A 11 0.49 24.79 13.06
C LEU A 11 1.79 25.22 12.36
N GLN A 12 2.09 26.52 12.30
CA GLN A 12 3.30 27.06 11.69
C GLN A 12 4.53 26.91 12.60
N ASP A 13 4.36 27.01 13.92
CA ASP A 13 5.47 26.84 14.88
C ASP A 13 5.99 25.39 14.95
N ALA A 14 5.14 24.39 14.67
CA ALA A 14 5.56 22.99 14.59
C ALA A 14 6.49 22.70 13.40
N VAL A 15 6.46 23.53 12.35
CA VAL A 15 7.27 23.39 11.13
C VAL A 15 8.69 23.93 11.34
N ALA A 16 8.89 24.90 12.24
CA ALA A 16 10.18 25.56 12.46
C ALA A 16 11.23 24.69 13.19
N HIS A 17 10.83 23.58 13.82
CA HIS A 17 11.75 22.66 14.52
C HIS A 17 12.24 21.47 13.68
N ALA A 18 11.89 21.40 12.39
CA ALA A 18 12.19 20.24 11.53
C ALA A 18 13.44 20.38 10.65
N THR A 19 14.19 21.49 10.71
CA THR A 19 15.33 21.73 9.81
C THR A 19 16.64 22.01 10.57
N SER A 20 17.46 20.97 10.71
CA SER A 20 18.91 21.16 10.84
C SER A 20 19.68 19.99 10.21
N PRO A 21 20.77 20.24 9.45
CA PRO A 21 21.53 19.19 8.77
C PRO A 21 22.46 18.46 9.74
N ALA A 22 22.60 17.14 9.51
CA ALA A 22 23.32 16.21 10.35
C ALA A 22 24.84 16.46 10.37
N ALA A 23 25.36 16.85 11.53
CA ALA A 23 26.75 16.62 11.91
C ALA A 23 26.87 15.26 12.61
N HIS A 24 27.92 14.49 12.28
CA HIS A 24 28.26 13.21 12.87
C HIS A 24 28.17 13.21 14.40
N LEU A 25 27.24 12.44 14.98
CA LEU A 25 27.01 12.31 16.43
C LEU A 25 26.50 10.88 16.78
N PRO A 26 26.61 10.46 18.06
CA PRO A 26 27.12 9.17 18.53
C PRO A 26 26.06 8.06 18.60
N THR A 27 26.50 6.82 18.90
CA THR A 27 25.69 5.60 19.16
C THR A 27 24.22 5.93 19.47
N ALA A 28 23.33 5.63 18.53
CA ALA A 28 21.93 6.06 18.54
C ALA A 28 21.27 5.81 19.90
N ARG A 29 21.07 6.88 20.67
CA ARG A 29 20.25 6.84 21.89
C ARG A 29 18.79 6.69 21.45
N TYR A 30 18.05 5.78 22.07
CA TYR A 30 16.62 5.64 21.84
C TYR A 30 15.91 6.94 22.19
N ALA A 31 15.26 7.55 21.20
CA ALA A 31 14.36 8.67 21.38
C ALA A 31 12.91 8.17 21.30
N PRO A 32 12.09 8.38 22.35
CA PRO A 32 10.67 8.04 22.29
C PRO A 32 9.99 8.79 21.14
N HIS A 33 9.17 8.07 20.38
CA HIS A 33 8.30 8.69 19.38
C HIS A 33 7.28 9.58 20.09
N ARG A 34 7.07 10.80 19.58
CA ARG A 34 6.09 11.77 20.08
C ARG A 34 5.00 11.96 19.02
N PRO A 35 4.02 11.06 18.93
CA PRO A 35 2.97 11.10 17.91
C PRO A 35 2.20 12.42 17.97
N GLU A 36 1.96 12.98 19.16
CA GLU A 36 1.25 14.25 19.35
C GLU A 36 1.91 15.47 18.71
N ARG A 37 3.14 15.34 18.20
CA ARG A 37 3.86 16.39 17.48
C ARG A 37 3.85 16.20 15.97
N THR A 38 3.24 15.14 15.45
CA THR A 38 3.17 14.91 14.00
C THR A 38 1.94 15.57 13.41
N LEU A 39 2.05 15.99 12.15
CA LEU A 39 0.95 16.65 11.45
C LEU A 39 -0.24 15.71 11.27
N LEU A 40 0.00 14.44 10.93
CA LEU A 40 -1.08 13.45 10.80
C LEU A 40 -1.84 13.27 12.11
N TYR A 41 -1.15 13.19 13.25
CA TYR A 41 -1.81 13.07 14.55
C TYR A 41 -2.72 14.26 14.82
N SER A 42 -2.21 15.49 14.68
CA SER A 42 -2.99 16.70 14.90
C SER A 42 -4.21 16.78 13.98
N LEU A 43 -4.05 16.41 12.71
CA LEU A 43 -5.17 16.38 11.75
C LEU A 43 -6.23 15.36 12.13
N VAL A 44 -5.83 14.14 12.49
CA VAL A 44 -6.77 13.09 12.91
C VAL A 44 -7.46 13.48 14.21
N GLN A 45 -6.73 13.94 15.21
CA GLN A 45 -7.28 14.33 16.51
C GLN A 45 -8.30 15.47 16.34
N ALA A 46 -8.00 16.46 15.51
CA ALA A 46 -8.87 17.62 15.32
C ALA A 46 -10.12 17.31 14.48
N HIS A 47 -10.00 16.51 13.42
CA HIS A 47 -11.05 16.42 12.38
C HIS A 47 -11.76 15.07 12.29
N TYR A 48 -11.27 14.03 12.98
CA TYR A 48 -11.98 12.76 13.05
C TYR A 48 -13.38 12.88 13.69
N PRO A 49 -13.59 13.63 14.79
CA PRO A 49 -14.93 13.83 15.34
C PRO A 49 -15.90 14.51 14.38
N ASP A 50 -15.42 15.51 13.63
CA ASP A 50 -16.23 16.23 12.62
C ASP A 50 -16.62 15.31 11.46
N PHE A 51 -15.72 14.41 11.06
CA PHE A 51 -16.00 13.40 10.04
C PHE A 51 -17.10 12.42 10.50
N ILE A 52 -17.03 11.96 11.74
CA ILE A 52 -18.06 11.09 12.33
C ILE A 52 -19.41 11.79 12.35
N ALA A 53 -19.46 13.01 12.88
CA ALA A 53 -20.70 13.79 12.95
C ALA A 53 -21.31 14.04 11.55
N ARG A 54 -20.47 14.27 10.54
CA ARG A 54 -20.91 14.44 9.15
C ARG A 54 -21.56 13.16 8.61
N LEU A 55 -20.95 12.01 8.85
CA LEU A 55 -21.48 10.73 8.37
C LEU A 55 -22.75 10.30 9.10
N GLU A 56 -22.85 10.59 10.39
CA GLU A 56 -24.06 10.35 11.17
C GLU A 56 -25.22 11.24 10.69
N ALA A 57 -24.95 12.50 10.34
CA ALA A 57 -25.96 13.38 9.74
C ALA A 57 -26.44 12.94 8.35
N GLU A 58 -25.64 12.15 7.63
CA GLU A 58 -25.98 11.55 6.33
C GLU A 58 -26.61 10.15 6.47
N ASP A 59 -26.90 9.68 7.69
CA ASP A 59 -27.38 8.33 8.03
C ASP A 59 -26.47 7.21 7.47
N ARG A 60 -25.16 7.46 7.49
CA ARG A 60 -24.11 6.57 6.96
C ARG A 60 -22.99 6.35 7.98
N PRO A 61 -23.29 5.80 9.17
CA PRO A 61 -22.31 5.62 10.23
C PRO A 61 -21.09 4.80 9.77
N LEU A 62 -19.88 5.16 10.23
CA LEU A 62 -18.69 4.34 9.96
C LEU A 62 -18.82 2.95 10.61
N PRO A 63 -18.32 1.89 9.95
CA PRO A 63 -18.16 0.59 10.59
C PRO A 63 -17.21 0.64 11.78
N GLU A 64 -17.46 -0.23 12.76
CA GLU A 64 -16.67 -0.32 13.99
C GLU A 64 -15.18 -0.55 13.72
N TYR A 65 -14.83 -1.42 12.76
CA TYR A 65 -13.44 -1.71 12.44
C TYR A 65 -12.67 -0.48 11.92
N VAL A 66 -13.37 0.47 11.27
CA VAL A 66 -12.79 1.74 10.81
C VAL A 66 -12.62 2.68 11.98
N ARG A 67 -13.62 2.77 12.89
CA ARG A 67 -13.52 3.58 14.11
C ARG A 67 -12.35 3.13 14.98
N GLU A 68 -12.25 1.82 15.21
CA GLU A 68 -11.17 1.21 15.98
C GLU A 68 -9.78 1.58 15.41
N GLU A 69 -9.62 1.64 14.08
CA GLU A 69 -8.35 2.04 13.46
C GLU A 69 -7.95 3.48 13.81
N PHE A 70 -8.88 4.43 13.79
CA PHE A 70 -8.62 5.83 14.16
C PHE A 70 -8.36 5.98 15.66
N GLU A 71 -9.19 5.35 16.50
CA GLU A 71 -9.07 5.42 17.95
C GLU A 71 -7.76 4.78 18.44
N THR A 72 -7.40 3.61 17.93
CA THR A 72 -6.14 2.96 18.29
C THR A 72 -4.93 3.70 17.74
N TYR A 73 -5.04 4.38 16.60
CA TYR A 73 -4.00 5.28 16.10
C TYR A 73 -3.76 6.46 17.06
N LEU A 74 -4.82 7.12 17.53
CA LEU A 74 -4.71 8.25 18.48
C LEU A 74 -4.10 7.85 19.83
N ARG A 75 -4.17 6.57 20.19
CA ARG A 75 -3.53 6.01 21.40
C ARG A 75 -2.08 5.53 21.17
N CYS A 76 -1.68 5.33 19.92
CA CYS A 76 -0.41 4.70 19.56
C CYS A 76 0.79 5.59 19.89
N GLY A 77 1.68 5.12 20.77
CA GLY A 77 2.90 5.84 21.13
C GLY A 77 2.71 6.89 22.23
N VAL A 78 1.51 7.02 22.80
CA VAL A 78 1.18 7.99 23.85
C VAL A 78 1.22 7.29 25.22
N LEU A 79 2.04 7.81 26.14
CA LEU A 79 2.26 7.19 27.46
C LEU A 79 1.00 7.12 28.33
N GLU A 80 0.09 8.09 28.21
CA GLU A 80 -1.18 8.13 28.96
C GLU A 80 -2.08 6.93 28.66
N HIS A 81 -1.89 6.28 27.50
CA HIS A 81 -2.64 5.10 27.08
C HIS A 81 -1.91 3.78 27.38
N GLY A 82 -0.81 3.82 28.14
CA GLY A 82 -0.07 2.67 28.65
C GLY A 82 1.34 2.52 28.08
N PHE A 83 2.22 1.93 28.91
CA PHE A 83 3.62 1.75 28.59
C PHE A 83 4.23 0.56 29.34
N LEU A 84 5.36 0.06 28.83
CA LEU A 84 6.26 -0.83 29.55
C LEU A 84 7.41 -0.02 30.15
N ARG A 85 7.77 -0.30 31.41
CA ARG A 85 9.02 0.17 32.00
C ARG A 85 10.09 -0.90 31.75
N VAL A 86 11.03 -0.60 30.87
CA VAL A 86 12.15 -1.49 30.57
C VAL A 86 13.36 -1.04 31.38
N VAL A 87 13.94 -1.98 32.14
CA VAL A 87 15.10 -1.72 33.01
C VAL A 87 16.24 -2.63 32.57
N CYS A 88 17.42 -2.06 32.38
CA CYS A 88 18.63 -2.84 32.16
C CYS A 88 19.06 -3.51 33.47
N GLU A 89 19.22 -4.84 33.48
CA GLU A 89 19.62 -5.59 34.68
C GLU A 89 21.04 -5.23 35.15
N HIS A 90 21.91 -4.80 34.23
CA HIS A 90 23.31 -4.48 34.52
C HIS A 90 23.49 -3.03 35.01
N CYS A 91 23.12 -2.03 34.20
CA CYS A 91 23.36 -0.62 34.52
C CYS A 91 22.16 0.09 35.17
N ARG A 92 21.04 -0.61 35.37
CA ARG A 92 19.78 -0.08 35.94
C ARG A 92 19.16 1.09 35.16
N ALA A 93 19.68 1.42 33.99
CA ALA A 93 19.07 2.41 33.11
C ALA A 93 17.64 1.99 32.76
N GLU A 94 16.71 2.93 32.91
CA GLU A 94 15.30 2.71 32.65
C GLU A 94 14.79 3.51 31.46
N ARG A 95 13.80 2.95 30.78
CA ARG A 95 13.09 3.61 29.68
C ARG A 95 11.62 3.24 29.75
N LEU A 96 10.76 4.23 29.47
CA LEU A 96 9.35 3.99 29.20
C LEU A 96 9.16 3.75 27.71
N VAL A 97 8.46 2.68 27.37
CA VAL A 97 8.12 2.32 25.99
C VAL A 97 6.60 2.29 25.88
N ALA A 98 6.02 3.30 25.24
CA ALA A 98 4.58 3.38 25.00
C ALA A 98 4.09 2.19 24.15
N TYR A 99 2.83 1.81 24.35
CA TYR A 99 2.19 0.80 23.51
C TYR A 99 1.99 1.28 22.07
N SER A 100 2.05 0.34 21.13
CA SER A 100 1.84 0.58 19.71
C SER A 100 0.52 -0.05 19.25
N CYS A 101 -0.18 0.59 18.31
CA CYS A 101 -1.45 0.05 17.81
C CYS A 101 -1.26 -1.26 17.02
N LYS A 102 -0.06 -1.48 16.45
CA LYS A 102 0.29 -2.63 15.59
C LYS A 102 -0.59 -2.77 14.33
N LYS A 103 -1.54 -1.85 14.12
CA LYS A 103 -2.42 -1.78 12.94
C LYS A 103 -1.62 -1.46 11.67
N ARG A 104 -2.30 -1.53 10.52
CA ARG A 104 -1.68 -1.45 9.18
C ARG A 104 -2.29 -0.38 8.27
N GLY A 105 -3.39 0.28 8.67
CA GLY A 105 -4.05 1.27 7.85
C GLY A 105 -3.34 2.62 7.92
N LEU A 106 -3.39 3.25 9.09
CA LEU A 106 -3.05 4.67 9.22
C LEU A 106 -1.63 4.93 9.74
N CYS A 107 -1.22 4.20 10.78
CA CYS A 107 -0.05 4.55 11.59
C CYS A 107 1.29 4.45 10.82
N PRO A 108 1.96 5.57 10.50
CA PRO A 108 3.24 5.54 9.79
C PRO A 108 4.35 4.90 10.63
N SER A 109 4.32 5.10 11.96
CA SER A 109 5.32 4.55 12.88
C SER A 109 5.28 3.01 12.95
N CYS A 110 4.09 2.44 13.19
CA CYS A 110 3.90 0.98 13.18
C CYS A 110 4.19 0.38 11.80
N GLY A 111 3.75 1.05 10.73
CA GLY A 111 4.02 0.62 9.37
C GLY A 111 5.51 0.67 9.00
N ALA A 112 6.24 1.71 9.42
CA ALA A 112 7.68 1.83 9.19
C ALA A 112 8.48 0.78 9.96
N ARG A 113 8.10 0.49 11.21
CA ARG A 113 8.69 -0.62 11.98
C ARG A 113 8.45 -1.96 11.28
N ARG A 114 7.20 -2.24 10.88
CA ARG A 114 6.84 -3.46 10.15
C ARG A 114 7.61 -3.57 8.83
N MET A 115 7.75 -2.47 8.09
CA MET A 115 8.53 -2.39 6.85
C MET A 115 9.99 -2.80 7.09
N ALA A 116 10.64 -2.25 8.12
CA ALA A 116 12.03 -2.57 8.43
C ALA A 116 12.21 -4.03 8.87
N GLU A 117 11.36 -4.52 9.78
CA GLU A 117 11.39 -5.90 10.28
C GLU A 117 11.09 -6.91 9.17
N SER A 118 10.06 -6.67 8.36
CA SER A 118 9.68 -7.53 7.24
C SER A 118 10.75 -7.54 6.16
N ALA A 119 11.35 -6.39 5.84
CA ALA A 119 12.42 -6.35 4.84
C ALA A 119 13.63 -7.17 5.28
N ARG A 120 14.06 -7.02 6.54
CA ARG A 120 15.15 -7.83 7.09
C ARG A 120 14.84 -9.32 7.02
N HIS A 121 13.67 -9.73 7.53
CA HIS A 121 13.26 -11.14 7.50
C HIS A 121 13.20 -11.70 6.08
N LEU A 122 12.66 -10.94 5.11
CA LEU A 122 12.58 -11.38 3.73
C LEU A 122 13.97 -11.55 3.08
N VAL A 123 14.91 -10.65 3.38
CA VAL A 123 16.28 -10.72 2.85
C VAL A 123 17.04 -11.88 3.49
N ASP A 124 17.05 -11.97 4.81
CA ASP A 124 17.94 -12.86 5.55
C ASP A 124 17.40 -14.31 5.60
N GLU A 125 16.11 -14.46 5.88
CA GLU A 125 15.52 -15.76 6.24
C GLU A 125 14.70 -16.39 5.11
N VAL A 126 14.08 -15.58 4.25
CA VAL A 126 13.18 -16.07 3.19
C VAL A 126 13.91 -16.23 1.86
N PHE A 127 14.41 -15.12 1.31
CA PHE A 127 15.05 -15.13 -0.01
C PHE A 127 16.52 -15.48 0.06
N GLY A 128 17.29 -14.99 1.04
CA GLY A 128 18.74 -15.17 1.12
C GLY A 128 19.46 -14.73 -0.18
N PRO A 129 20.61 -15.34 -0.52
CA PRO A 129 21.37 -14.99 -1.72
C PRO A 129 20.79 -15.67 -2.97
N ARG A 130 19.53 -15.39 -3.28
CA ARG A 130 18.82 -15.87 -4.48
C ARG A 130 18.40 -14.67 -5.33
N PRO A 131 18.40 -14.78 -6.66
CA PRO A 131 17.90 -13.72 -7.51
C PRO A 131 16.38 -13.63 -7.40
N VAL A 132 15.85 -12.41 -7.34
CA VAL A 132 14.44 -12.11 -7.10
C VAL A 132 13.97 -11.06 -8.09
N ARG A 133 12.80 -11.28 -8.70
CA ARG A 133 12.13 -10.34 -9.59
C ARG A 133 10.86 -9.81 -8.96
N GLN A 134 10.69 -8.49 -9.02
CA GLN A 134 9.45 -7.85 -8.63
C GLN A 134 8.45 -7.92 -9.79
N TRP A 135 7.27 -8.46 -9.50
CA TRP A 135 6.09 -8.42 -10.36
C TRP A 135 5.03 -7.53 -9.73
N VAL A 136 4.48 -6.58 -10.49
CA VAL A 136 3.43 -5.68 -10.02
C VAL A 136 2.20 -5.81 -10.90
N LEU A 137 1.09 -6.27 -10.33
CA LEU A 137 -0.19 -6.43 -11.02
C LEU A 137 -1.20 -5.44 -10.47
N SER A 138 -1.68 -4.54 -11.31
CA SER A 138 -2.85 -3.70 -11.02
C SER A 138 -4.07 -4.16 -11.80
N PHE A 139 -5.25 -3.97 -11.22
CA PHE A 139 -6.54 -4.39 -11.78
C PHE A 139 -7.30 -3.21 -12.41
N PRO A 140 -8.34 -3.43 -13.24
CA PRO A 140 -9.28 -2.38 -13.63
C PRO A 140 -10.06 -1.86 -12.40
N TYR A 141 -10.57 -0.62 -12.46
CA TYR A 141 -11.24 0.02 -11.32
C TYR A 141 -12.37 -0.85 -10.72
N PRO A 142 -13.30 -1.44 -11.48
CA PRO A 142 -14.36 -2.27 -10.90
C PRO A 142 -13.82 -3.40 -10.01
N LEU A 143 -12.75 -4.09 -10.43
CA LEU A 143 -12.15 -5.15 -9.63
C LEU A 143 -11.41 -4.62 -8.39
N ARG A 144 -10.80 -3.43 -8.47
CA ARG A 144 -10.21 -2.78 -7.28
C ARG A 144 -11.26 -2.48 -6.23
N PHE A 145 -12.46 -2.07 -6.65
CA PHE A 145 -13.59 -1.83 -5.76
C PHE A 145 -14.07 -3.15 -5.14
N LEU A 146 -14.32 -4.17 -5.97
CA LEU A 146 -14.69 -5.50 -5.49
C LEU A 146 -13.71 -6.02 -4.44
N PHE A 147 -12.40 -5.94 -4.68
CA PHE A 147 -11.40 -6.42 -3.72
C PHE A 147 -11.30 -5.55 -2.47
N ALA A 148 -11.67 -4.28 -2.55
CA ALA A 148 -11.72 -3.41 -1.39
C ALA A 148 -12.94 -3.70 -0.49
N SER A 149 -14.07 -4.07 -1.11
CA SER A 149 -15.36 -4.36 -0.46
C SER A 149 -15.52 -5.83 -0.04
N LYS A 150 -14.93 -6.77 -0.79
CA LYS A 150 -15.00 -8.23 -0.59
C LYS A 150 -13.59 -8.85 -0.56
N PRO A 151 -12.84 -8.73 0.56
CA PRO A 151 -11.48 -9.26 0.68
C PRO A 151 -11.38 -10.77 0.40
N GLU A 152 -12.45 -11.53 0.61
CA GLU A 152 -12.55 -12.96 0.34
C GLU A 152 -12.36 -13.31 -1.15
N ALA A 153 -12.66 -12.38 -2.07
CA ALA A 153 -12.42 -12.59 -3.50
C ALA A 153 -10.93 -12.57 -3.86
N ILE A 154 -10.07 -11.97 -3.01
CA ILE A 154 -8.64 -11.78 -3.31
C ILE A 154 -7.88 -13.10 -3.31
N GLY A 155 -8.12 -13.98 -2.33
CA GLY A 155 -7.36 -15.22 -2.17
C GLY A 155 -7.41 -16.13 -3.42
N PRO A 156 -8.62 -16.48 -3.92
CA PRO A 156 -8.77 -17.25 -5.15
C PRO A 156 -8.15 -16.58 -6.38
N VAL A 157 -8.30 -15.27 -6.52
CA VAL A 157 -7.69 -14.47 -7.60
C VAL A 157 -6.16 -14.52 -7.53
N LEU A 158 -5.58 -14.37 -6.33
CA LEU A 158 -4.15 -14.49 -6.12
C LEU A 158 -3.63 -15.87 -6.52
N GLY A 159 -4.36 -16.94 -6.18
CA GLY A 159 -4.03 -18.30 -6.61
C GLY A 159 -4.01 -18.46 -8.13
N ILE A 160 -4.92 -17.79 -8.86
CA ILE A 160 -4.90 -17.76 -10.34
C ILE A 160 -3.65 -17.06 -10.84
N VAL A 161 -3.36 -15.86 -10.32
CA VAL A 161 -2.19 -15.07 -10.69
C VAL A 161 -0.90 -15.86 -10.46
N HIS A 162 -0.75 -16.49 -9.29
CA HIS A 162 0.40 -17.32 -8.96
C HIS A 162 0.57 -18.48 -9.92
N ARG A 163 -0.49 -19.23 -10.25
CA ARG A 163 -0.41 -20.35 -11.20
C ARG A 163 0.00 -19.90 -12.60
N VAL A 164 -0.48 -18.74 -13.06
CA VAL A 164 -0.11 -18.22 -14.38
C VAL A 164 1.36 -17.81 -14.41
N ILE A 165 1.84 -17.06 -13.40
CA ILE A 165 3.24 -16.63 -13.34
C ILE A 165 4.18 -17.83 -13.14
N ALA A 166 3.84 -18.78 -12.27
CA ALA A 166 4.62 -19.99 -12.05
C ALA A 166 4.76 -20.84 -13.33
N GLY A 167 3.65 -21.04 -14.06
CA GLY A 167 3.67 -21.74 -15.35
C GLY A 167 4.55 -21.04 -16.37
N TRP A 168 4.48 -19.70 -16.44
CA TRP A 168 5.34 -18.92 -17.32
C TRP A 168 6.83 -19.04 -16.95
N LEU A 169 7.16 -18.97 -15.66
CA LEU A 169 8.54 -19.13 -15.16
C LEU A 169 9.10 -20.53 -15.49
N ALA A 170 8.30 -21.57 -15.33
CA ALA A 170 8.67 -22.94 -15.68
C ALA A 170 8.99 -23.07 -17.18
N ASP A 171 8.13 -22.52 -18.05
CA ASP A 171 8.35 -22.52 -19.50
C ASP A 171 9.65 -21.78 -19.87
N GLN A 172 9.89 -20.61 -19.26
CA GLN A 172 11.11 -19.84 -19.52
C GLN A 172 12.38 -20.52 -19.02
N ALA A 173 12.28 -21.31 -17.95
CA ALA A 173 13.39 -22.07 -17.39
C ALA A 173 13.60 -23.45 -18.07
N GLY A 174 12.70 -23.86 -18.97
CA GLY A 174 12.71 -25.17 -19.63
C GLY A 174 12.47 -26.33 -18.66
N VAL A 175 11.66 -26.13 -17.62
CA VAL A 175 11.32 -27.15 -16.62
C VAL A 175 9.85 -27.55 -16.80
N PRO A 176 9.53 -28.86 -16.80
CA PRO A 176 8.14 -29.30 -16.83
C PRO A 176 7.32 -28.69 -15.69
N ARG A 177 6.14 -28.15 -15.99
CA ARG A 177 5.35 -27.35 -15.03
C ARG A 177 4.90 -28.13 -13.79
N ASP A 178 4.73 -29.44 -13.92
CA ASP A 178 4.35 -30.37 -12.85
C ASP A 178 5.48 -30.63 -11.85
N THR A 179 6.72 -30.35 -12.24
CA THR A 179 7.92 -30.55 -11.41
C THR A 179 8.62 -29.25 -11.03
N ALA A 180 8.23 -28.13 -11.67
CA ALA A 180 8.72 -26.80 -11.35
C ALA A 180 8.22 -26.29 -9.98
N GLN A 181 9.16 -26.02 -9.08
CA GLN A 181 8.92 -25.44 -7.77
C GLN A 181 9.30 -23.97 -7.78
N CYS A 182 8.31 -23.09 -7.66
CA CYS A 182 8.49 -21.63 -7.61
C CYS A 182 8.40 -21.12 -6.16
N GLY A 183 8.91 -19.91 -5.92
CA GLY A 183 8.77 -19.22 -4.63
C GLY A 183 8.34 -17.77 -4.82
N ALA A 184 7.31 -17.34 -4.09
CA ALA A 184 6.79 -15.98 -4.18
C ALA A 184 6.33 -15.45 -2.82
N VAL A 185 6.56 -14.15 -2.58
CA VAL A 185 5.96 -13.39 -1.48
C VAL A 185 5.11 -12.28 -2.08
N THR A 186 3.84 -12.21 -1.70
CA THR A 186 2.91 -11.18 -2.21
C THR A 186 2.47 -10.24 -1.09
N LEU A 187 2.53 -8.94 -1.37
CA LEU A 187 1.89 -7.90 -0.59
C LEU A 187 0.76 -7.28 -1.39
N ILE A 188 -0.45 -7.37 -0.83
CA ILE A 188 -1.63 -6.71 -1.35
C ILE A 188 -1.61 -5.27 -0.82
N GLN A 189 -1.33 -4.32 -1.69
CA GLN A 189 -1.37 -2.91 -1.35
C GLN A 189 -2.76 -2.35 -1.66
N ARG A 190 -3.27 -1.48 -0.78
CA ARG A 190 -4.59 -0.83 -0.92
C ARG A 190 -4.52 0.65 -1.27
N PHE A 191 -3.33 1.21 -1.50
CA PHE A 191 -3.14 2.65 -1.67
C PHE A 191 -2.27 2.99 -2.88
N GLY A 192 -2.60 4.09 -3.55
CA GLY A 192 -1.79 4.70 -4.60
C GLY A 192 -0.94 5.85 -4.08
N SER A 193 -0.16 6.46 -4.97
CA SER A 193 0.71 7.59 -4.64
C SER A 193 -0.10 8.76 -4.04
N ALA A 194 -1.31 9.03 -4.52
CA ALA A 194 -2.14 10.12 -4.04
C ALA A 194 -3.04 9.75 -2.83
N LEU A 195 -2.66 8.71 -2.06
CA LEU A 195 -3.50 8.09 -1.01
C LEU A 195 -4.87 7.61 -1.52
N ASN A 196 -5.02 7.38 -2.82
CA ASN A 196 -6.24 6.81 -3.37
C ASN A 196 -6.31 5.32 -3.11
N LEU A 197 -7.52 4.82 -2.82
CA LEU A 197 -7.77 3.40 -2.73
C LEU A 197 -7.38 2.76 -4.06
N ASN A 198 -6.50 1.77 -3.98
CA ASN A 198 -5.89 1.13 -5.13
C ASN A 198 -5.45 -0.27 -4.73
N VAL A 199 -6.34 -1.25 -4.80
CA VAL A 199 -5.99 -2.65 -4.53
C VAL A 199 -5.14 -3.19 -5.68
N HIS A 200 -3.90 -3.59 -5.41
CA HIS A 200 -2.97 -4.15 -6.38
C HIS A 200 -1.95 -5.05 -5.69
N PHE A 201 -1.30 -5.93 -6.48
CA PHE A 201 -0.37 -6.92 -5.94
C PHE A 201 1.07 -6.50 -6.25
N HIS A 202 1.88 -6.38 -5.21
CA HIS A 202 3.32 -6.41 -5.30
C HIS A 202 3.81 -7.80 -4.96
N MET A 203 4.51 -8.46 -5.88
CA MET A 203 4.98 -9.82 -5.71
C MET A 203 6.49 -9.87 -5.90
N LEU A 204 7.20 -10.51 -5.00
CA LEU A 204 8.60 -10.87 -5.17
C LEU A 204 8.68 -12.35 -5.48
N TRP A 205 9.06 -12.68 -6.70
CA TRP A 205 9.26 -14.05 -7.15
C TRP A 205 10.75 -14.36 -7.18
N LEU A 206 11.14 -15.58 -6.86
CA LEU A 206 12.44 -16.08 -7.29
C LEU A 206 12.54 -15.92 -8.82
N ASP A 207 13.67 -15.41 -9.31
CA ASP A 207 13.87 -15.15 -10.74
C ASP A 207 14.25 -16.44 -11.50
N GLY A 208 13.43 -17.47 -11.32
CA GLY A 208 13.66 -18.84 -11.77
C GLY A 208 12.84 -19.86 -10.97
N VAL A 209 13.09 -21.14 -11.24
CA VAL A 209 12.39 -22.27 -10.61
C VAL A 209 13.38 -23.36 -10.17
N TYR A 210 13.00 -24.15 -9.16
CA TYR A 210 13.67 -25.42 -8.86
C TYR A 210 12.97 -26.57 -9.57
N ASP A 211 13.69 -27.66 -9.80
CA ASP A 211 13.16 -28.88 -10.42
C ASP A 211 13.06 -29.97 -9.34
N ALA A 212 11.84 -30.44 -9.07
CA ALA A 212 11.57 -31.43 -8.04
C ALA A 212 12.13 -32.83 -8.37
N ASN A 213 12.46 -33.12 -9.63
CA ASN A 213 13.00 -34.42 -10.04
C ASN A 213 14.47 -34.62 -9.67
N VAL A 214 15.12 -33.62 -9.06
CA VAL A 214 16.52 -33.74 -8.62
C VAL A 214 16.57 -34.50 -7.29
N GLU A 215 16.76 -35.82 -7.34
CA GLU A 215 16.90 -36.67 -6.14
C GLU A 215 18.16 -36.34 -5.31
N PRO A 216 18.03 -36.05 -4.00
CA PRO A 216 19.15 -36.14 -3.06
C PRO A 216 19.62 -37.61 -2.96
N PRO A 217 20.93 -37.94 -2.98
CA PRO A 217 22.08 -37.07 -2.70
C PRO A 217 22.83 -36.61 -3.97
N ARG A 218 22.29 -36.78 -5.18
CA ARG A 218 23.07 -36.63 -6.41
C ARG A 218 23.51 -35.19 -6.73
N ARG A 219 22.83 -34.16 -6.23
CA ARG A 219 23.23 -32.73 -6.28
C ARG A 219 22.31 -31.87 -5.40
N LYS A 220 22.84 -30.77 -4.82
CA LYS A 220 22.01 -29.72 -4.21
C LYS A 220 21.06 -29.14 -5.28
N PRO A 221 19.76 -28.93 -4.99
CA PRO A 221 18.83 -28.29 -5.93
C PRO A 221 19.39 -26.94 -6.39
N ARG A 222 19.45 -26.72 -7.71
CA ARG A 222 19.92 -25.46 -8.30
C ARG A 222 18.74 -24.72 -8.90
N LEU A 223 18.67 -23.42 -8.63
CA LEU A 223 17.68 -22.55 -9.25
C LEU A 223 18.00 -22.41 -10.74
N ARG A 224 17.08 -22.83 -11.61
CA ARG A 224 17.15 -22.61 -13.05
C ARG A 224 16.57 -21.22 -13.35
N ARG A 225 17.41 -20.31 -13.84
CA ARG A 225 17.03 -18.91 -14.10
C ARG A 225 15.97 -18.85 -15.20
N ALA A 226 14.95 -18.03 -14.98
CA ALA A 226 14.04 -17.62 -16.04
C ALA A 226 14.64 -16.44 -16.82
N ARG A 227 14.30 -16.31 -18.10
CA ARG A 227 14.63 -15.11 -18.88
C ARG A 227 13.78 -13.94 -18.40
N ALA A 228 14.32 -12.73 -18.46
CA ALA A 228 13.52 -11.53 -18.20
C ALA A 228 12.39 -11.43 -19.24
N PRO A 229 11.14 -11.14 -18.82
CA PRO A 229 10.01 -11.04 -19.75
C PRO A 229 10.14 -9.80 -20.63
N THR A 230 9.79 -9.94 -21.91
CA THR A 230 9.58 -8.79 -22.81
C THR A 230 8.21 -8.17 -22.60
N SER A 231 8.00 -6.93 -23.06
CA SER A 231 6.69 -6.25 -22.98
C SER A 231 5.58 -7.06 -23.66
N ALA A 232 5.86 -7.69 -24.80
CA ALA A 232 4.91 -8.57 -25.49
C ALA A 232 4.53 -9.81 -24.65
N GLN A 233 5.53 -10.44 -24.00
CA GLN A 233 5.28 -11.57 -23.10
C GLN A 233 4.48 -11.13 -21.86
N LEU A 234 4.77 -9.96 -21.29
CA LEU A 234 3.98 -9.41 -20.19
C LEU A 234 2.53 -9.17 -20.59
N THR A 235 2.27 -8.68 -21.81
CA THR A 235 0.91 -8.52 -22.34
C THR A 235 0.20 -9.87 -22.45
N GLN A 236 0.88 -10.92 -22.93
CA GLN A 236 0.31 -12.27 -23.02
C GLN A 236 -0.02 -12.86 -21.64
N VAL A 237 0.89 -12.70 -20.67
CA VAL A 237 0.67 -13.13 -19.28
C VAL A 237 -0.49 -12.35 -18.66
N ALA A 238 -0.54 -11.02 -18.84
CA ALA A 238 -1.63 -10.18 -18.37
C ALA A 238 -2.98 -10.58 -18.99
N ASN A 239 -3.01 -10.89 -20.29
CA ASN A 239 -4.21 -11.39 -20.97
C ASN A 239 -4.70 -12.71 -20.35
N THR A 240 -3.78 -13.64 -20.12
CA THR A 240 -4.10 -14.94 -19.50
C THR A 240 -4.64 -14.77 -18.08
N ILE A 241 -4.05 -13.87 -17.30
CA ILE A 241 -4.53 -13.51 -15.96
C ILE A 241 -5.93 -12.91 -16.05
N ALA A 242 -6.13 -11.89 -16.90
CA ALA A 242 -7.40 -11.20 -17.06
C ALA A 242 -8.52 -12.19 -17.41
N HIS A 243 -8.31 -13.02 -18.44
CA HIS A 243 -9.29 -14.01 -18.87
C HIS A 243 -9.64 -15.00 -17.75
N ARG A 244 -8.63 -15.56 -17.05
CA ARG A 244 -8.87 -16.54 -15.98
C ARG A 244 -9.52 -15.92 -14.74
N VAL A 245 -9.15 -14.68 -14.40
CA VAL A 245 -9.73 -13.93 -13.27
C VAL A 245 -11.18 -13.58 -13.57
N CYS A 246 -11.48 -12.97 -14.72
CA CYS A 246 -12.86 -12.65 -15.08
C CYS A 246 -13.74 -13.90 -15.12
N ARG A 247 -13.27 -14.98 -15.78
CA ARG A 247 -14.00 -16.27 -15.79
C ARG A 247 -14.25 -16.83 -14.40
N HIS A 248 -13.29 -16.69 -13.48
CA HIS A 248 -13.47 -17.14 -12.09
C HIS A 248 -14.51 -16.29 -11.35
N LEU A 249 -14.43 -14.97 -11.49
CA LEU A 249 -15.32 -14.04 -10.80
C LEU A 249 -16.76 -14.14 -11.33
N SER A 250 -16.97 -14.33 -12.64
CA SER A 250 -18.31 -14.57 -13.20
C SER A 250 -18.92 -15.86 -12.66
N ARG A 251 -18.14 -16.96 -12.58
CA ARG A 251 -18.61 -18.22 -11.98
C ARG A 251 -18.96 -18.12 -10.50
N ARG A 252 -18.35 -17.15 -9.80
CA ARG A 252 -18.62 -16.87 -8.39
C ARG A 252 -19.78 -15.90 -8.21
N GLY A 253 -20.38 -15.38 -9.29
CA GLY A 253 -21.46 -14.41 -9.25
C GLY A 253 -21.02 -12.98 -8.93
N TRP A 254 -19.71 -12.68 -9.00
CA TRP A 254 -19.19 -11.32 -8.76
C TRP A 254 -19.23 -10.43 -10.00
N LEU A 255 -19.29 -11.05 -11.17
CA LEU A 255 -19.34 -10.38 -12.46
C LEU A 255 -20.51 -10.90 -13.28
N GLU A 256 -21.22 -9.99 -13.92
CA GLU A 256 -22.36 -10.26 -14.79
C GLU A 256 -22.10 -9.74 -16.21
N GLY A 257 -22.77 -10.34 -17.20
CA GLY A 257 -22.62 -10.00 -18.62
C GLY A 257 -21.71 -10.96 -19.42
N GLU A 258 -21.64 -10.73 -20.73
CA GLU A 258 -20.91 -11.55 -21.70
C GLU A 258 -19.86 -10.71 -22.45
N ASP A 259 -18.77 -11.37 -22.86
CA ASP A 259 -17.68 -10.83 -23.69
C ASP A 259 -17.10 -9.49 -23.20
N GLU A 260 -17.32 -8.40 -23.95
CA GLU A 260 -16.76 -7.07 -23.66
C GLU A 260 -17.60 -6.25 -22.67
N SER A 261 -18.79 -6.73 -22.29
CA SER A 261 -19.75 -6.00 -21.44
C SER A 261 -19.89 -6.66 -20.07
N VAL A 262 -18.77 -6.81 -19.36
CA VAL A 262 -18.73 -7.41 -18.02
C VAL A 262 -18.79 -6.33 -16.94
N PHE A 263 -19.80 -6.40 -16.08
CA PHE A 263 -20.05 -5.47 -14.98
C PHE A 263 -19.94 -6.17 -13.63
N LEU A 264 -19.80 -5.38 -12.56
CA LEU A 264 -19.94 -5.92 -11.21
C LEU A 264 -21.40 -6.29 -10.98
N SER A 265 -21.63 -7.47 -10.40
CA SER A 265 -22.94 -7.85 -9.86
C SER A 265 -23.34 -6.91 -8.72
N ASP A 266 -24.64 -6.81 -8.43
CA ASP A 266 -25.14 -6.07 -7.26
C ASP A 266 -24.53 -6.58 -5.94
N SER A 267 -24.15 -7.85 -5.88
CA SER A 267 -23.52 -8.45 -4.69
C SER A 267 -22.10 -7.93 -4.38
N ALA A 268 -21.45 -7.24 -5.33
CA ALA A 268 -20.08 -6.75 -5.20
C ALA A 268 -19.93 -5.61 -4.18
N GLY A 269 -21.03 -4.91 -3.87
CA GLY A 269 -21.08 -3.91 -2.81
C GLY A 269 -20.99 -4.52 -1.42
N SER A 270 -20.57 -3.73 -0.45
CA SER A 270 -20.52 -4.13 0.95
C SER A 270 -21.64 -3.47 1.75
N ASP A 271 -22.24 -4.21 2.68
CA ASP A 271 -23.30 -3.74 3.56
C ASP A 271 -22.77 -2.87 4.71
N ASP A 272 -21.50 -2.45 4.65
CA ASP A 272 -20.80 -1.66 5.67
C ASP A 272 -20.87 -0.15 5.42
N GLY A 273 -21.61 0.31 4.40
CA GLY A 273 -21.77 1.74 4.11
C GLY A 273 -20.51 2.46 3.58
N MET A 274 -19.39 1.74 3.43
CA MET A 274 -18.10 2.30 3.01
C MET A 274 -17.98 2.48 1.49
N ASP A 275 -18.91 1.93 0.71
CA ASP A 275 -18.81 1.89 -0.75
C ASP A 275 -18.68 3.27 -1.39
N GLY A 276 -19.45 4.26 -0.91
CA GLY A 276 -19.31 5.64 -1.37
C GLY A 276 -17.93 6.24 -1.09
N LEU A 277 -17.32 5.91 0.06
CA LEU A 277 -15.97 6.35 0.40
C LEU A 277 -14.91 5.64 -0.48
N ARG A 278 -15.06 4.33 -0.68
CA ARG A 278 -14.19 3.51 -1.54
C ARG A 278 -14.20 4.03 -2.99
N MET A 279 -15.39 4.19 -3.57
CA MET A 279 -15.56 4.68 -4.95
C MET A 279 -15.02 6.09 -5.15
N SER A 280 -15.34 7.01 -4.23
CA SER A 280 -14.81 8.37 -4.29
C SER A 280 -13.29 8.38 -4.16
N SER A 281 -12.74 7.56 -3.25
CA SER A 281 -11.29 7.45 -3.08
C SER A 281 -10.60 6.94 -4.35
N MET A 282 -11.13 5.91 -4.99
CA MET A 282 -10.56 5.31 -6.21
C MET A 282 -10.60 6.26 -7.42
N THR A 283 -11.67 7.06 -7.53
CA THR A 283 -11.91 7.95 -8.66
C THR A 283 -11.42 9.38 -8.44
N TYR A 284 -10.67 9.63 -7.35
CA TYR A 284 -10.13 10.94 -6.97
C TYR A 284 -11.23 12.00 -6.80
N ARG A 285 -12.33 11.62 -6.13
CA ARG A 285 -13.46 12.49 -5.80
C ARG A 285 -13.59 12.68 -4.30
N ILE A 286 -14.19 13.80 -3.92
CA ILE A 286 -14.60 14.12 -2.55
C ILE A 286 -15.80 13.25 -2.20
N ALA A 287 -15.80 12.65 -1.01
CA ALA A 287 -16.72 11.57 -0.68
C ALA A 287 -17.93 11.99 0.16
N THR A 288 -17.88 13.15 0.83
CA THR A 288 -18.90 13.59 1.81
C THR A 288 -19.10 15.10 1.76
N GLY A 289 -20.20 15.60 2.31
CA GLY A 289 -20.45 17.04 2.43
C GLY A 289 -20.75 17.76 1.11
N ARG A 290 -20.75 19.10 1.16
CA ARG A 290 -21.20 20.00 0.06
C ARG A 290 -20.51 19.79 -1.28
N ASP A 291 -19.26 19.32 -1.25
CA ASP A 291 -18.42 19.14 -2.44
C ASP A 291 -18.37 17.67 -2.88
N ALA A 292 -19.20 16.79 -2.30
CA ALA A 292 -19.28 15.38 -2.66
C ALA A 292 -19.42 15.19 -4.18
N GLY A 293 -18.67 14.23 -4.70
CA GLY A 293 -18.59 13.95 -6.13
C GLY A 293 -17.67 14.89 -6.90
N ARG A 294 -17.21 16.04 -6.39
CA ARG A 294 -16.22 16.89 -7.10
C ARG A 294 -14.85 16.22 -7.13
N LYS A 295 -14.04 16.52 -8.15
CA LYS A 295 -12.65 16.03 -8.21
C LYS A 295 -11.80 16.69 -7.12
N VAL A 296 -10.92 15.90 -6.53
CA VAL A 296 -9.88 16.38 -5.60
C VAL A 296 -8.96 17.37 -6.31
N VAL A 297 -8.54 18.42 -5.61
CA VAL A 297 -7.65 19.44 -6.18
C VAL A 297 -6.26 18.84 -6.39
N THR A 298 -5.72 19.05 -7.59
CA THR A 298 -4.39 18.61 -8.01
C THR A 298 -3.54 19.82 -8.33
N LEU A 299 -2.35 19.93 -7.74
CA LEU A 299 -1.40 20.99 -8.07
C LEU A 299 -0.41 20.51 -9.15
N GLN A 300 -0.44 21.18 -10.29
CA GLN A 300 0.52 21.00 -11.38
C GLN A 300 1.67 21.98 -11.19
N THR A 301 2.79 21.50 -10.65
CA THR A 301 3.97 22.37 -10.41
C THR A 301 5.13 22.04 -11.34
N LEU A 302 4.95 21.08 -12.24
CA LEU A 302 5.91 20.75 -13.29
C LEU A 302 5.23 20.88 -14.66
N PRO A 303 5.97 21.15 -15.74
CA PRO A 303 5.45 21.02 -17.09
C PRO A 303 4.96 19.58 -17.34
N GLY A 304 3.88 19.44 -18.10
CA GLY A 304 3.38 18.12 -18.49
C GLY A 304 4.31 17.46 -19.53
N ASP A 305 4.52 16.14 -19.40
CA ASP A 305 5.24 15.34 -20.39
C ASP A 305 4.26 14.81 -21.45
N ALA A 306 4.49 15.20 -22.71
CA ALA A 306 3.70 14.82 -23.88
C ALA A 306 4.16 13.49 -24.55
N GLY A 307 5.18 12.81 -24.00
CA GLY A 307 5.70 11.56 -24.57
C GLY A 307 4.73 10.38 -24.55
N SER A 308 4.92 9.39 -25.43
CA SER A 308 4.12 8.16 -25.47
C SER A 308 4.36 7.25 -24.24
N LEU A 309 3.42 6.35 -23.98
CA LEU A 309 3.30 5.53 -22.76
C LEU A 309 3.75 4.08 -22.96
N GLU A 310 4.79 3.82 -23.73
CA GLU A 310 5.35 2.48 -23.82
C GLU A 310 6.35 2.26 -22.69
N GLY A 311 5.83 2.13 -21.47
CA GLY A 311 6.60 1.46 -20.42
C GLY A 311 6.67 -0.03 -20.73
N ASP A 312 7.67 -0.72 -20.17
CA ASP A 312 7.86 -2.19 -20.28
C ASP A 312 6.76 -3.01 -19.55
N ALA A 313 5.50 -2.62 -19.69
CA ALA A 313 4.36 -3.14 -18.97
C ALA A 313 3.39 -3.81 -19.94
N GLY A 314 2.93 -5.01 -19.60
CA GLY A 314 1.83 -5.64 -20.31
C GLY A 314 0.50 -5.04 -19.87
N LYS A 315 -0.33 -4.55 -20.80
CA LYS A 315 -1.64 -3.95 -20.49
C LYS A 315 -2.75 -4.60 -21.29
N VAL A 316 -3.82 -5.03 -20.61
CA VAL A 316 -5.00 -5.66 -21.24
C VAL A 316 -6.24 -5.36 -20.39
N GLY A 317 -7.31 -4.81 -20.96
CA GLY A 317 -8.60 -4.65 -20.26
C GLY A 317 -8.52 -3.93 -18.90
N GLY A 318 -7.63 -2.94 -18.77
CA GLY A 318 -7.38 -2.23 -17.50
C GLY A 318 -6.51 -2.98 -16.48
N PHE A 319 -6.10 -4.21 -16.76
CA PHE A 319 -4.98 -4.86 -16.07
C PHE A 319 -3.65 -4.26 -16.56
N SER A 320 -2.69 -4.13 -15.65
CA SER A 320 -1.30 -3.76 -15.97
C SER A 320 -0.34 -4.65 -15.18
N LEU A 321 0.60 -5.28 -15.87
CA LEU A 321 1.61 -6.18 -15.30
C LEU A 321 3.01 -5.65 -15.61
N HIS A 322 3.80 -5.41 -14.58
CA HIS A 322 5.19 -4.98 -14.68
C HIS A 322 6.12 -6.03 -14.08
N ALA A 323 7.27 -6.27 -14.71
CA ALA A 323 8.31 -7.15 -14.16
C ALA A 323 9.76 -6.69 -14.47
N GLY A 324 9.94 -5.38 -14.71
CA GLY A 324 11.21 -4.80 -15.14
C GLY A 324 12.27 -4.66 -14.04
N VAL A 325 11.94 -4.90 -12.77
CA VAL A 325 12.87 -4.71 -11.64
C VAL A 325 13.24 -6.07 -11.04
N ALA A 326 14.54 -6.36 -11.00
CA ALA A 326 15.09 -7.58 -10.39
C ALA A 326 16.35 -7.28 -9.57
N ALA A 327 16.60 -8.10 -8.56
CA ALA A 327 17.83 -8.12 -7.77
C ALA A 327 18.55 -9.46 -7.99
N GLU A 328 19.83 -9.39 -8.30
CA GLU A 328 20.70 -10.56 -8.42
C GLU A 328 21.08 -11.13 -7.05
N ALA A 329 21.56 -12.38 -7.03
CA ALA A 329 21.89 -13.09 -5.79
C ALA A 329 22.91 -12.37 -4.88
N HIS A 330 23.80 -11.57 -5.47
CA HIS A 330 24.81 -10.79 -4.75
C HIS A 330 24.35 -9.35 -4.41
N GLU A 331 23.19 -8.91 -4.90
CA GLU A 331 22.66 -7.55 -4.71
C GLU A 331 21.74 -7.46 -3.47
N SER A 332 22.19 -7.93 -2.31
CA SER A 332 21.38 -7.97 -1.08
C SER A 332 20.79 -6.60 -0.70
N HIS A 333 21.54 -5.53 -0.87
CA HIS A 333 21.07 -4.16 -0.61
C HIS A 333 19.95 -3.71 -1.57
N LYS A 334 19.97 -4.17 -2.83
CA LYS A 334 18.89 -3.91 -3.80
C LYS A 334 17.65 -4.71 -3.44
N LEU A 335 17.82 -5.97 -3.05
CA LEU A 335 16.73 -6.80 -2.53
C LEU A 335 16.09 -6.16 -1.29
N GLU A 336 16.88 -5.68 -0.33
CA GLU A 336 16.37 -4.98 0.85
C GLU A 336 15.55 -3.74 0.45
N LYS A 337 16.04 -2.92 -0.49
CA LYS A 337 15.28 -1.78 -1.02
C LYS A 337 13.94 -2.20 -1.63
N LEU A 338 13.89 -3.32 -2.37
CA LEU A 338 12.64 -3.87 -2.92
C LEU A 338 11.70 -4.35 -1.82
N CYS A 339 12.21 -5.09 -0.84
CA CYS A 339 11.42 -5.58 0.28
C CYS A 339 10.86 -4.41 1.12
N ARG A 340 11.65 -3.37 1.40
CA ARG A 340 11.16 -2.12 2.04
C ARG A 340 10.13 -1.41 1.18
N TYR A 341 10.36 -1.31 -0.13
CA TYR A 341 9.44 -0.64 -1.05
C TYR A 341 8.04 -1.26 -1.06
N ILE A 342 7.95 -2.60 -1.09
CA ILE A 342 6.64 -3.28 -1.12
C ILE A 342 5.97 -3.34 0.25
N THR A 343 6.74 -3.37 1.35
CA THR A 343 6.24 -3.42 2.74
C THR A 343 5.96 -2.03 3.34
N ARG A 344 6.11 -0.96 2.54
CA ARG A 344 5.97 0.43 3.01
C ARG A 344 4.57 0.73 3.57
N PRO A 345 4.46 1.65 4.55
CA PRO A 345 3.18 2.20 4.98
C PRO A 345 2.47 2.98 3.87
N ALA A 346 1.15 3.13 4.01
CA ALA A 346 0.34 3.95 3.11
C ALA A 346 0.72 5.42 3.15
N ILE A 347 0.95 5.93 4.36
CA ILE A 347 1.17 7.35 4.64
C ILE A 347 2.65 7.59 4.96
N SER A 348 3.19 8.67 4.40
CA SER A 348 4.49 9.21 4.78
C SER A 348 4.31 10.64 5.30
N GLU A 349 4.69 10.87 6.56
CA GLU A 349 4.67 12.20 7.18
C GLU A 349 5.51 13.21 6.40
N GLN A 350 6.63 12.77 5.80
CA GLN A 350 7.50 13.63 4.99
C GLN A 350 6.82 14.18 3.73
N ARG A 351 5.72 13.56 3.30
CA ARG A 351 4.95 13.97 2.13
C ARG A 351 3.70 14.78 2.51
N LEU A 352 3.41 14.91 3.80
CA LEU A 352 2.24 15.60 4.33
C LEU A 352 2.62 17.02 4.78
N SER A 353 1.84 18.00 4.39
CA SER A 353 2.04 19.42 4.73
C SER A 353 0.71 20.16 4.74
N ILE A 354 0.70 21.41 5.22
CA ILE A 354 -0.44 22.32 5.11
C ILE A 354 -0.13 23.38 4.04
N SER A 355 -1.08 23.62 3.13
CA SER A 355 -0.97 24.66 2.12
C SER A 355 -1.10 26.06 2.74
N PRO A 356 -0.67 27.13 2.05
CA PRO A 356 -0.91 28.50 2.50
C PRO A 356 -2.40 28.83 2.72
N GLN A 357 -3.30 28.11 2.03
CA GLN A 357 -4.75 28.23 2.16
C GLN A 357 -5.32 27.36 3.32
N GLY A 358 -4.47 26.75 4.13
CA GLY A 358 -4.89 25.89 5.25
C GLY A 358 -5.40 24.50 4.85
N ARG A 359 -5.17 24.07 3.60
CA ARG A 359 -5.61 22.75 3.11
C ARG A 359 -4.56 21.68 3.41
N VAL A 360 -5.01 20.44 3.59
CA VAL A 360 -4.10 19.30 3.74
C VAL A 360 -3.51 18.97 2.38
N ARG A 361 -2.18 19.07 2.26
CA ARG A 361 -1.43 18.83 1.03
C ARG A 361 -0.61 17.56 1.15
N TYR A 362 -0.73 16.68 0.17
CA TYR A 362 0.10 15.48 0.07
C TYR A 362 0.88 15.43 -1.25
N GLN A 363 2.20 15.40 -1.14
CA GLN A 363 3.11 15.32 -2.28
C GLN A 363 3.08 13.91 -2.87
N LEU A 364 3.06 13.77 -4.19
CA LEU A 364 3.17 12.49 -4.90
C LEU A 364 4.61 11.97 -4.88
N LYS A 365 4.79 10.65 -4.74
CA LYS A 365 6.12 10.03 -4.81
C LYS A 365 6.79 10.25 -6.16
N THR A 366 6.01 10.19 -7.22
CA THR A 366 6.42 10.48 -8.59
C THR A 366 5.37 11.40 -9.17
N PRO A 367 5.78 12.56 -9.74
CA PRO A 367 4.84 13.44 -10.43
C PRO A 367 4.04 12.69 -11.50
N TRP A 368 2.78 13.09 -11.68
CA TRP A 368 2.00 12.61 -12.81
C TRP A 368 2.45 13.29 -14.10
N ARG A 369 2.13 12.65 -15.22
CA ARG A 369 2.48 13.14 -16.56
C ARG A 369 1.94 14.52 -16.87
N ASN A 370 0.78 14.87 -16.34
CA ASN A 370 0.20 16.20 -16.51
C ASN A 370 0.88 17.26 -15.60
N GLY A 371 2.05 16.96 -15.03
CA GLY A 371 2.77 17.88 -14.15
C GLY A 371 2.27 17.90 -12.69
N THR A 372 1.25 17.10 -12.36
CA THR A 372 0.72 17.06 -10.99
C THR A 372 1.77 16.53 -10.04
N THR A 373 2.07 17.27 -8.99
CA THR A 373 3.03 16.90 -7.94
C THR A 373 2.40 16.76 -6.58
N HIS A 374 1.23 17.37 -6.35
CA HIS A 374 0.51 17.31 -5.09
C HIS A 374 -0.98 17.14 -5.28
N VAL A 375 -1.63 16.62 -4.26
CA VAL A 375 -3.09 16.58 -4.10
C VAL A 375 -3.47 17.30 -2.81
N GLU A 376 -4.60 17.99 -2.82
CA GLU A 376 -5.07 18.79 -1.69
C GLU A 376 -6.51 18.46 -1.32
N TRP A 377 -6.79 18.50 -0.01
CA TRP A 377 -8.11 18.27 0.57
C TRP A 377 -8.41 19.28 1.67
N ASP A 378 -9.70 19.49 1.91
CA ASP A 378 -10.12 20.00 3.20
C ASP A 378 -9.88 18.92 4.27
N ALA A 379 -9.70 19.34 5.53
CA ALA A 379 -9.19 18.43 6.56
C ALA A 379 -10.13 17.24 6.83
N VAL A 380 -11.44 17.45 6.83
CA VAL A 380 -12.43 16.36 7.00
C VAL A 380 -12.44 15.42 5.78
N ASP A 381 -12.25 15.94 4.57
CA ASP A 381 -12.17 15.11 3.37
C ASP A 381 -10.89 14.28 3.33
N PHE A 382 -9.81 14.80 3.92
CA PHE A 382 -8.61 14.02 4.18
C PHE A 382 -8.88 12.86 5.16
N ILE A 383 -9.65 13.06 6.24
CA ILE A 383 -10.06 11.95 7.12
C ILE A 383 -10.90 10.92 6.36
N ALA A 384 -11.85 11.36 5.52
CA ALA A 384 -12.64 10.47 4.67
C ALA A 384 -11.75 9.65 3.71
N LYS A 385 -10.68 10.28 3.19
CA LYS A 385 -9.67 9.61 2.36
C LYS A 385 -8.93 8.53 3.11
N LEU A 386 -8.55 8.80 4.36
CA LEU A 386 -7.88 7.83 5.24
C LEU A 386 -8.80 6.65 5.60
N ALA A 387 -10.07 6.91 5.90
CA ALA A 387 -11.06 5.89 6.20
C ALA A 387 -11.21 4.87 5.05
N ALA A 388 -11.20 5.34 3.80
CA ALA A 388 -11.30 4.47 2.63
C ALA A 388 -10.09 3.53 2.44
N LEU A 389 -8.96 3.78 3.11
CA LEU A 389 -7.74 2.96 3.02
C LEU A 389 -7.66 1.87 4.11
N VAL A 390 -8.53 1.91 5.12
CA VAL A 390 -8.55 0.91 6.19
C VAL A 390 -8.85 -0.47 5.58
N PRO A 391 -7.98 -1.47 5.82
CA PRO A 391 -8.04 -2.77 5.16
C PRO A 391 -9.21 -3.64 5.59
#